data_AF-A0A371YZ86-F1
#
_entry.id   AF-A0A371YZ86-F1
#
_cell.length_a   1.000
_cell.length_b   1.000
_cell.length_c   1.000
_cell.angle_alpha   90.00
_cell.angle_beta   90.00
_cell.angle_gamma   90.00
#
_symmetry.space_group_name_H-M   'P 1'
#
loop_
_entity.id
_entity.type
_entity.pdbx_description
1 polymer ?
#
loop_
_entity_poly.entity_id
_entity_poly.type
_entity_poly.pdbx_seq_one_letter_code
_entity_poly.pdbx_strand_id
1 'polypeptide(L)'
;MHTPQNEAYVFQAYKMEGREGAQYAWPTGLVSCKSKQEALMRLYQVKSGLTDDVGASVFRFYVGEDGAPRTETLEEVGRVAVVQA
;
A
#
# COMPACT_ATOMS: atom_id res chain seq x y z
N MET A 1 23.41 -1.06 -8.16
CA MET A 1 22.11 -1.76 -8.28
C MET A 1 21.20 -0.86 -9.11
N HIS A 2 20.92 -1.23 -10.36
CA HIS A 2 20.01 -0.48 -11.24
C HIS A 2 18.57 -0.88 -10.92
N THR A 3 17.74 0.06 -10.51
CA THR A 3 16.29 -0.14 -10.44
C THR A 3 15.79 -0.33 -11.88
N PRO A 4 14.97 -1.35 -12.19
CA PRO A 4 14.37 -1.48 -13.52
C PRO A 4 13.58 -0.21 -13.81
N GLN A 5 13.83 0.45 -14.96
CA GLN A 5 13.27 1.76 -15.31
C GLN A 5 11.74 1.77 -15.44
N ASN A 6 11.06 0.62 -15.34
CA ASN A 6 9.63 0.45 -15.59
C ASN A 6 8.84 -0.02 -14.36
N GLU A 7 9.40 0.08 -13.15
CA GLU A 7 8.68 -0.29 -11.93
C GLU A 7 8.41 0.95 -11.05
N ALA A 8 7.18 1.05 -10.55
CA ALA A 8 6.79 2.01 -9.52
C ALA A 8 6.30 1.28 -8.28
N TYR A 9 6.78 1.70 -7.11
CA TYR A 9 6.39 1.13 -5.83
C TYR A 9 5.48 2.12 -5.11
N VAL A 10 4.36 1.65 -4.59
CA VAL A 10 3.36 2.49 -3.92
C VAL A 10 3.01 1.89 -2.57
N PHE A 11 2.98 2.74 -1.56
CA PHE A 11 2.55 2.40 -0.22
C PHE A 11 1.17 3.00 0.04
N GLN A 12 0.28 2.23 0.65
CA GLN A 12 -1.07 2.64 1.02
C GLN A 12 -1.30 2.26 2.47
N ALA A 13 -1.66 3.21 3.34
CA ALA A 13 -1.98 2.96 4.73
C ALA A 13 -3.49 3.10 5.01
N TYR A 14 -3.96 2.41 6.04
CA TYR A 14 -5.33 2.48 6.53
C TYR A 14 -5.30 2.95 7.99
N LYS A 15 -6.14 3.92 8.34
CA LYS A 15 -6.32 4.36 9.74
C LYS A 15 -7.55 3.74 10.37
N MET A 16 -7.53 3.59 11.70
CA MET A 16 -8.75 3.31 12.47
C MET A 16 -9.61 4.57 12.55
N GLU A 17 -10.19 5.01 11.45
CA GLU A 17 -11.22 6.05 11.53
C GLU A 17 -12.57 5.37 11.53
N GLY A 18 -13.01 5.00 12.74
CA GLY A 18 -14.11 5.68 13.39
C GLY A 18 -15.35 4.87 13.80
N ARG A 19 -16.34 5.63 14.28
CA ARG A 19 -17.50 5.16 15.07
C ARG A 19 -18.53 4.41 14.20
N GLU A 20 -19.34 3.59 14.86
CA GLU A 20 -20.45 2.83 14.27
C GLU A 20 -21.32 3.72 13.36
N GLY A 21 -21.49 3.32 12.09
CA GLY A 21 -22.39 3.96 11.12
C GLY A 21 -21.76 4.96 10.13
N ALA A 22 -20.46 5.21 10.19
CA ALA A 22 -19.81 6.12 9.23
C ALA A 22 -19.26 5.39 8.00
N GLN A 23 -19.50 5.97 6.82
CA GLN A 23 -18.87 5.58 5.56
C GLN A 23 -17.57 6.37 5.40
N TYR A 24 -16.45 5.66 5.27
CA TYR A 24 -15.15 6.29 5.08
C TYR A 24 -14.72 6.13 3.64
N ALA A 25 -14.27 7.22 3.04
CA ALA A 25 -13.58 7.17 1.77
C ALA A 25 -12.31 6.33 1.96
N TRP A 26 -12.05 5.48 0.97
CA TRP A 26 -10.82 4.71 0.74
C TRP A 26 -9.53 5.47 1.20
N PRO A 27 -8.43 4.76 1.49
CA PRO A 27 -7.33 5.05 2.41
C PRO A 27 -6.70 6.45 2.35
N THR A 28 -5.99 6.78 3.42
CA THR A 28 -5.38 8.09 3.73
C THR A 28 -4.38 8.63 2.69
N GLY A 29 -4.09 7.87 1.64
CA GLY A 29 -3.36 8.33 0.47
C GLY A 29 -2.52 7.21 -0.13
N LEU A 30 -2.36 7.23 -1.46
CA LEU A 30 -1.35 6.44 -2.16
C LEU A 30 -0.05 7.24 -2.20
N VAL A 31 1.02 6.68 -1.64
CA VAL A 31 2.34 7.30 -1.59
C VAL A 31 3.28 6.58 -2.55
N SER A 32 3.74 7.27 -3.59
CA SER A 32 4.81 6.76 -4.44
C SER A 32 6.12 6.72 -3.66
N CYS A 33 6.78 5.57 -3.70
CA CYS A 33 8.04 5.29 -3.03
C CYS A 33 9.17 5.22 -4.07
N LYS A 34 10.36 5.70 -3.70
CA LYS A 34 11.54 5.72 -4.60
C LYS A 34 12.09 4.33 -4.88
N SER A 35 11.79 3.36 -4.01
CA SER A 35 12.25 1.98 -4.14
C SER A 35 11.32 1.00 -3.42
N LYS A 36 11.48 -0.29 -3.75
CA LYS A 36 10.86 -1.41 -3.02
C LYS A 36 11.18 -1.36 -1.52
N GLN A 37 12.44 -1.08 -1.17
CA GLN A 37 12.90 -1.05 0.21
C GLN A 37 12.23 0.07 1.00
N GLU A 38 12.05 1.25 0.41
CA GLU A 38 11.33 2.34 1.06
C GLU A 38 9.87 1.95 1.34
N ALA A 39 9.19 1.36 0.37
CA ALA A 39 7.80 0.94 0.52
C ALA A 39 7.64 -0.13 1.62
N LEU A 40 8.51 -1.14 1.63
CA LEU A 40 8.50 -2.18 2.66
C LEU A 40 8.87 -1.62 4.03
N MET A 41 9.83 -0.71 4.13
CA MET A 41 10.17 -0.07 5.41
C MET A 41 8.96 0.64 6.03
N ARG A 42 8.19 1.37 5.22
CA ARG A 42 6.94 2.01 5.68
C ARG A 42 5.92 0.98 6.15
N LEU A 43 5.76 -0.12 5.43
CA LEU A 43 4.90 -1.24 5.84
C LEU A 43 5.35 -1.85 7.18
N TYR A 44 6.66 -2.05 7.38
CA TYR A 44 7.20 -2.54 8.64
C TYR A 44 6.92 -1.59 9.81
N GLN A 45 6.97 -0.27 9.59
CA GLN A 45 6.60 0.71 10.63
C GLN A 45 5.15 0.52 11.09
N VAL A 46 4.22 0.30 10.15
CA VAL A 46 2.82 -0.03 10.47
C VAL A 46 2.71 -1.37 11.20
N LYS A 47 3.36 -2.42 10.67
CA LYS A 47 3.37 -3.77 11.25
C LYS A 47 3.94 -3.82 12.67
N SER A 48 4.89 -2.95 12.98
CA SER A 48 5.51 -2.82 14.30
C SER A 48 4.77 -1.87 15.24
N GLY A 49 3.65 -1.24 14.82
CA GLY A 49 2.91 -0.29 15.64
C GLY A 49 3.64 1.02 15.89
N LEU A 50 4.58 1.40 15.00
CA LEU A 50 5.30 2.67 15.06
C LEU A 50 4.52 3.83 14.42
N THR A 51 3.30 3.55 13.94
CA THR A 51 2.38 4.49 13.31
C THR A 51 0.99 4.29 13.89
N ASP A 52 0.12 5.30 13.77
CA ASP A 52 -1.30 5.19 14.15
C ASP A 52 -2.16 4.43 13.10
N ASP A 53 -1.55 3.99 12.00
CA ASP A 53 -2.21 3.19 10.96
C ASP A 53 -2.50 1.76 11.48
N VAL A 54 -3.67 1.22 11.14
CA VAL A 54 -4.12 -0.14 11.50
C VAL A 54 -3.83 -1.20 10.46
N GLY A 55 -3.38 -0.76 9.28
CA GLY A 55 -2.97 -1.64 8.22
C GLY A 55 -2.28 -0.86 7.12
N ALA A 56 -1.67 -1.59 6.20
CA ALA A 56 -1.11 -1.03 4.99
C ALA A 56 -0.88 -2.11 3.93
N SER A 57 -0.79 -1.68 2.67
CA SER A 57 -0.46 -2.52 1.51
C SER A 57 0.68 -1.87 0.71
N VAL A 58 1.55 -2.70 0.16
CA VAL A 58 2.60 -2.26 -0.80
C VAL A 58 2.28 -2.84 -2.17
N PHE A 59 2.21 -1.97 -3.17
CA PHE A 59 1.97 -2.32 -4.56
C PHE A 59 3.21 -2.11 -5.42
N ARG A 60 3.39 -2.99 -6.40
CA ARG A 60 4.30 -2.84 -7.53
C ARG A 60 3.47 -2.64 -8.79
N PHE A 61 3.67 -1.51 -9.46
CA PHE A 61 3.15 -1.23 -10.78
C PHE A 61 4.29 -1.41 -11.78
N TYR A 62 4.03 -2.16 -12.84
CA TYR A 62 5.04 -2.44 -13.88
C TYR A 62 4.38 -2.73 -15.22
N VAL A 63 5.17 -2.67 -16.29
CA VAL A 63 4.73 -3.08 -17.63
C VAL A 63 5.24 -4.50 -17.88
N GLY A 64 4.34 -5.42 -18.23
CA GLY A 64 4.68 -6.80 -18.57
C GLY A 64 5.46 -6.91 -19.88
N GLU A 65 6.01 -8.09 -20.17
CA GLU A 65 6.71 -8.36 -21.44
C GLU A 65 5.79 -8.19 -22.67
N ASP A 66 4.48 -8.33 -22.46
CA ASP A 66 3.40 -8.09 -23.42
C ASP A 66 3.06 -6.61 -23.62
N GLY A 67 3.74 -5.69 -22.91
CA GLY A 67 3.46 -4.27 -22.93
C GLY A 67 2.22 -3.87 -22.11
N ALA A 68 1.56 -4.81 -21.43
CA ALA A 68 0.37 -4.52 -20.64
C ALA A 68 0.73 -3.99 -19.24
N PRO A 69 0.03 -2.97 -18.70
CA PRO A 69 0.23 -2.53 -17.33
C PRO A 69 -0.25 -3.61 -16.35
N ARG A 70 0.55 -3.87 -15.32
CA ARG A 70 0.28 -4.85 -14.27
C ARG A 70 0.44 -4.21 -12.92
N THR A 71 -0.36 -4.70 -11.97
CA THR A 71 -0.29 -4.32 -10.56
C THR A 71 -0.17 -5.59 -9.74
N GLU A 72 0.74 -5.60 -8.78
CA GLU A 72 0.95 -6.72 -7.86
C GLU A 72 1.02 -6.19 -6.42
N THR A 73 0.31 -6.82 -5.50
CA THR A 73 0.48 -6.59 -4.07
C THR A 73 1.70 -7.39 -3.58
N LEU A 74 2.72 -6.70 -3.09
CA LEU A 74 3.94 -7.33 -2.61
C LEU A 74 3.80 -7.85 -1.18
N GLU A 75 3.21 -7.05 -0.30
CA GLU A 75 2.95 -7.41 1.10
C GLU A 75 1.81 -6.53 1.65
N GLU A 76 1.13 -7.04 2.67
CA GLU A 76 0.02 -6.39 3.35
C GLU A 76 0.06 -6.69 4.86
N VAL A 77 -0.40 -5.73 5.66
CA VAL A 77 -0.59 -5.88 7.10
C VAL A 77 -1.94 -5.28 7.52
N GLY A 78 -2.59 -5.89 8.53
CA GLY A 78 -3.89 -5.48 9.03
C GLY A 78 -5.04 -6.21 8.33
N ARG A 79 -6.27 -6.03 8.85
CA ARG A 79 -7.48 -6.47 8.14
C ARG A 79 -7.96 -5.30 7.29
N VAL A 80 -7.88 -5.43 5.96
CA VAL A 80 -8.64 -4.54 5.07
C VAL A 80 -10.12 -4.74 5.41
N ALA A 81 -10.73 -3.77 6.08
CA ALA A 81 -12.16 -3.75 6.25
C ALA A 81 -12.77 -3.48 4.87
N VAL A 82 -13.03 -4.53 4.10
CA VAL A 82 -13.86 -4.44 2.91
C VAL A 82 -15.23 -4.00 3.39
N VAL A 83 -15.54 -2.71 3.28
CA VAL A 83 -16.92 -2.23 3.40
C VAL A 83 -17.64 -2.80 2.19
N GLN A 84 -18.46 -3.83 2.40
CA GLN A 84 -19.37 -4.30 1.37
C GLN A 84 -20.26 -3.12 0.97
N ALA A 85 -20.17 -2.73 -0.30
CA ALA A 85 -21.03 -1.74 -0.93
C ALA A 85 -22.47 -2.25 -1.05
#